data_AF-A0A2V1CX72-F1
#
_entry.id   AF-A0A2V1CX72-F1
#
_cell.length_a   1.000
_cell.length_b   1.000
_cell.length_c   1.000
_cell.angle_alpha   90.00
_cell.angle_beta   90.00
_cell.angle_gamma   90.00
#
_symmetry.space_group_name_H-M   'P 1'
#
loop_
_entity.id
_entity.type
_entity.pdbx_description
1 polymer ?
#
loop_
_entity_poly.entity_id
_entity_poly.type
_entity_poly.pdbx_seq_one_letter_code
_entity_poly.pdbx_strand_id
1 'polypeptide(L)'
;MAPSRDFVPATASIPLVYRLILTTIEPLLAVLGALLAFHNPGEYISTMTRNFASFAASAAFLYTELGGAWLHFAFNEAIVLRMLDKIYSNVIEILW
;
A
#
# COMPACT_ATOMS: atom_id res chain seq x y z
N MET A 1 -10.30 20.07 -31.98
CA MET A 1 -11.04 19.75 -30.74
C MET A 1 -10.38 18.53 -30.14
N ALA A 2 -9.68 18.66 -29.02
CA ALA A 2 -9.05 17.50 -28.36
C ALA A 2 -10.14 16.65 -27.69
N PRO A 3 -10.05 15.31 -27.71
CA PRO A 3 -11.04 14.45 -27.07
C PRO A 3 -11.07 14.73 -25.56
N SER A 4 -12.26 14.94 -25.01
CA SER A 4 -12.48 14.96 -23.56
C SER A 4 -12.16 13.58 -23.00
N ARG A 5 -11.22 13.51 -22.06
CA ARG A 5 -10.97 12.27 -21.32
C ARG A 5 -12.03 12.16 -20.25
N ASP A 6 -12.99 11.27 -20.45
CA ASP A 6 -13.98 10.94 -19.43
C ASP A 6 -13.28 10.14 -18.32
N PHE A 7 -13.14 10.77 -17.16
CA PHE A 7 -12.56 10.13 -15.97
C PHE A 7 -13.66 9.32 -15.27
N VAL A 8 -13.48 8.00 -15.19
CA VAL A 8 -14.41 7.12 -14.48
C VAL A 8 -13.93 6.94 -13.04
N PRO A 9 -14.77 7.19 -12.01
CA PRO A 9 -14.40 6.94 -10.62
C PRO A 9 -13.97 5.48 -10.40
N ALA A 10 -13.02 5.27 -9.48
CA ALA A 10 -12.55 3.93 -9.16
C ALA A 10 -13.65 3.10 -8.49
N THR A 11 -14.55 3.74 -7.74
CA THR A 11 -15.79 3.16 -7.20
C THR A 11 -16.76 2.65 -8.27
N ALA A 12 -16.76 3.24 -9.46
CA ALA A 12 -17.59 2.80 -10.59
C ALA A 12 -16.93 1.68 -11.41
N SER A 13 -15.60 1.62 -11.43
CA SER A 13 -14.84 0.68 -12.29
C SER A 13 -14.31 -0.56 -11.58
N ILE A 14 -13.99 -0.46 -10.28
CA ILE A 14 -13.30 -1.51 -9.51
C ILE A 14 -14.30 -2.24 -8.61
N PRO A 15 -14.39 -3.59 -8.68
CA PRO A 15 -15.25 -4.36 -7.79
C PRO A 15 -14.95 -4.11 -6.31
N LEU A 16 -16.01 -4.13 -5.49
CA LEU A 16 -15.94 -3.84 -4.05
C LEU A 16 -14.85 -4.65 -3.31
N VAL A 17 -14.72 -5.93 -3.63
CA VAL A 17 -13.74 -6.83 -2.98
C VAL A 17 -12.31 -6.32 -3.17
N TYR A 18 -11.93 -5.95 -4.39
CA TYR A 18 -10.59 -5.40 -4.66
C TYR A 18 -10.37 -4.09 -3.93
N ARG A 19 -11.37 -3.20 -3.88
CA ARG A 19 -11.25 -1.95 -3.14
C ARG A 19 -11.06 -2.19 -1.65
N LEU A 20 -11.78 -3.15 -1.06
CA LEU A 20 -11.64 -3.50 0.35
C LEU A 20 -10.24 -4.02 0.65
N ILE A 21 -9.73 -4.92 -0.20
CA ILE A 21 -8.39 -5.48 -0.06
C ILE A 21 -7.34 -4.36 -0.15
N LEU A 22 -7.29 -3.66 -1.28
CA LEU A 22 -6.26 -2.66 -1.59
C LEU A 22 -6.29 -1.47 -0.65
N THR A 23 -7.45 -1.03 -0.17
CA THR A 23 -7.52 0.19 0.65
C THR A 23 -7.55 -0.09 2.14
N THR A 24 -7.85 -1.33 2.57
CA THR A 24 -8.08 -1.62 3.99
C THR A 24 -7.25 -2.80 4.47
N ILE A 25 -7.32 -3.95 3.81
CA ILE A 25 -6.64 -5.16 4.28
C ILE A 25 -5.14 -5.05 4.07
N GLU A 26 -4.70 -4.77 2.85
CA GLU A 26 -3.29 -4.64 2.49
C GLU A 26 -2.56 -3.56 3.29
N PRO A 27 -3.10 -2.33 3.47
CA PRO A 27 -2.37 -1.32 4.25
C PRO A 27 -2.23 -1.70 5.73
N LEU A 28 -3.19 -2.45 6.32
CA LEU A 28 -3.05 -2.98 7.67
C LEU A 28 -1.95 -4.04 7.75
N LEU A 29 -1.93 -4.98 6.78
CA LEU A 29 -0.88 -5.99 6.69
C LEU A 29 0.49 -5.35 6.45
N ALA A 30 0.54 -4.28 5.67
CA ALA A 30 1.76 -3.53 5.41
C ALA A 30 2.30 -2.85 6.68
N VAL A 31 1.43 -2.25 7.49
CA VAL A 31 1.84 -1.73 8.82
C VAL A 31 2.37 -2.85 9.71
N LEU A 32 1.73 -4.02 9.72
CA LEU A 32 2.23 -5.18 10.47
C LEU A 32 3.58 -5.67 9.94
N GLY A 33 3.77 -5.68 8.61
CA GLY A 33 5.04 -5.99 7.96
C GLY A 33 6.14 -5.01 8.35
N ALA A 34 5.84 -3.72 8.42
CA ALA A 34 6.76 -2.69 8.91
C ALA A 34 7.15 -2.93 10.38
N LEU A 35 6.16 -3.19 11.24
CA LEU A 35 6.39 -3.49 12.66
C LEU A 35 7.26 -4.73 12.84
N LEU A 36 7.03 -5.78 12.04
CA LEU A 36 7.85 -6.99 12.07
C LEU A 36 9.29 -6.70 11.61
N ALA A 37 9.47 -5.94 10.54
CA ALA A 37 10.80 -5.55 10.05
C ALA A 37 11.59 -4.71 11.06
N PHE A 38 10.93 -3.77 11.76
CA PHE A 38 11.59 -2.89 12.72
C PHE A 38 11.91 -3.58 14.05
N HIS A 39 11.00 -4.39 14.58
CA HIS A 39 11.15 -4.96 15.93
C HIS A 39 11.71 -6.38 15.94
N ASN A 40 11.46 -7.15 14.88
CA ASN A 40 11.92 -8.54 14.82
C ASN A 40 12.43 -8.91 13.41
N PRO A 41 13.54 -8.27 12.96
CA PRO A 41 14.10 -8.50 11.63
C PRO A 41 14.58 -9.95 11.42
N GLY A 42 14.93 -10.66 12.50
CA GLY A 42 15.26 -12.09 12.47
C GLY A 42 14.08 -12.95 12.05
N GLU A 43 12.93 -12.78 12.69
CA GLU A 43 11.71 -13.50 12.31
C GLU A 43 11.18 -13.06 10.94
N TYR A 44 11.41 -11.79 10.56
CA TYR A 44 11.06 -11.31 9.24
C TYR A 44 11.81 -12.09 8.15
N ILE A 45 13.15 -12.14 8.21
CA ILE A 45 13.96 -12.81 7.18
C ILE A 45 13.78 -14.32 7.20
N SER A 46 13.63 -14.92 8.38
CA SER A 46 13.36 -16.36 8.51
C SER A 46 12.04 -16.72 7.82
N THR A 47 10.98 -15.94 8.04
CA THR A 47 9.67 -16.15 7.42
C THR A 47 9.73 -15.97 5.90
N MET A 48 10.34 -14.89 5.42
CA MET A 48 10.40 -14.60 3.97
C MET A 48 11.27 -15.58 3.19
N THR A 49 12.31 -16.13 3.83
CA THR A 49 13.26 -17.04 3.18
C THR A 49 13.02 -18.51 3.53
N ARG A 50 11.95 -18.83 4.27
CA ARG A 50 11.68 -20.18 4.78
C ARG A 50 12.88 -20.76 5.54
N ASN A 51 13.45 -19.94 6.43
CA ASN A 51 14.61 -20.22 7.27
C ASN A 51 15.93 -20.44 6.50
N PHE A 52 16.00 -20.07 5.22
CA PHE A 52 17.22 -20.20 4.43
C PHE A 52 18.27 -19.12 4.77
N ALA A 53 17.83 -17.92 5.16
CA ALA A 53 18.71 -16.84 5.57
C ALA A 53 18.46 -16.43 7.02
N SER A 54 19.54 -16.00 7.68
CA SER A 54 19.52 -15.51 9.06
C SER A 54 19.81 -14.02 9.12
N PHE A 55 19.33 -13.36 10.17
CA PHE A 55 19.67 -11.98 10.44
C PHE A 55 21.17 -11.80 10.65
N ALA A 56 21.74 -10.77 10.02
CA ALA A 56 23.11 -10.32 10.22
C ALA A 56 23.09 -8.86 10.66
N ALA A 57 23.76 -8.54 11.76
CA ALA A 57 23.78 -7.18 12.31
C ALA A 57 24.37 -6.15 11.33
N SER A 58 25.32 -6.56 10.48
CA SER A 58 25.88 -5.71 9.41
C SER A 58 24.85 -5.32 8.35
N ALA A 59 23.75 -6.06 8.23
CA ALA A 59 22.65 -5.82 7.30
C ALA A 59 21.43 -5.18 7.99
N ALA A 60 21.54 -4.71 9.24
CA ALA A 60 20.43 -4.14 9.99
C ALA A 60 19.74 -2.96 9.27
N PHE A 61 20.51 -2.13 8.54
CA PHE A 61 19.98 -1.00 7.79
C PHE A 61 18.94 -1.40 6.73
N LEU A 62 19.09 -2.58 6.11
CA LEU A 62 18.15 -3.09 5.11
C LEU A 62 16.75 -3.26 5.69
N TYR A 63 16.63 -3.62 6.97
CA TYR A 63 15.34 -3.79 7.64
C TYR A 63 14.68 -2.45 7.98
N THR A 64 15.48 -1.40 8.20
CA THR A 64 14.96 -0.03 8.31
C THR A 64 14.41 0.45 6.97
N GLU A 65 15.15 0.24 5.88
CA GLU A 65 14.68 0.57 4.52
C GLU A 65 13.43 -0.23 4.16
N LEU A 66 13.41 -1.52 4.49
CA LEU A 66 12.29 -2.42 4.23
C LEU A 66 11.04 -2.04 5.03
N GLY A 67 11.18 -1.76 6.32
CA GLY A 67 10.06 -1.26 7.12
C GLY A 67 9.55 0.09 6.61
N GLY A 68 10.44 0.96 6.12
CA GLY A 68 10.06 2.19 5.41
C GLY A 68 9.26 1.92 4.14
N ALA A 69 9.67 0.94 3.34
CA ALA A 69 8.96 0.53 2.13
C ALA A 69 7.55 0.00 2.44
N TRP A 70 7.41 -0.80 3.50
CA TRP A 70 6.10 -1.24 4.00
C TRP A 70 5.20 -0.08 4.40
N LEU A 71 5.71 0.90 5.13
CA LEU A 71 4.94 2.11 5.48
C LEU A 71 4.58 2.94 4.24
N HIS A 72 5.46 2.99 3.23
CA HIS A 72 5.17 3.67 1.97
C HIS A 72 4.00 3.02 1.23
N PHE A 73 3.95 1.68 1.17
CA PHE A 73 2.79 0.96 0.63
C PHE A 73 1.52 1.26 1.43
N ALA A 74 1.58 1.14 2.76
CA ALA A 74 0.44 1.43 3.62
C ALA A 74 -0.11 2.85 3.41
N PHE A 75 0.77 3.85 3.26
CA PHE A 75 0.37 5.23 2.97
C PHE A 75 -0.32 5.37 1.61
N ASN A 76 0.26 4.79 0.55
CA ASN A 76 -0.31 4.89 -0.79
C ASN A 76 -1.69 4.23 -0.86
N GLU A 77 -1.82 3.03 -0.30
CA GLU A 77 -3.04 2.26 -0.27
C GLU A 77 -4.12 2.89 0.63
N ALA A 78 -3.73 3.38 1.81
CA ALA A 78 -4.66 3.96 2.75
C ALA A 78 -5.13 5.36 2.35
N ILE A 79 -4.23 6.18 1.79
CA ILE A 79 -4.48 7.61 1.58
C ILE A 79 -4.58 7.92 0.09
N VAL A 80 -3.53 7.65 -0.69
CA VAL A 80 -3.46 8.08 -2.10
C VAL A 80 -4.59 7.45 -2.93
N LEU A 81 -4.85 6.15 -2.78
CA LEU A 81 -5.93 5.49 -3.52
C LEU A 81 -7.31 6.04 -3.17
N ARG A 82 -7.57 6.37 -1.89
CA ARG A 82 -8.84 6.99 -1.46
C ARG A 82 -8.98 8.43 -1.95
N MET A 83 -7.89 9.18 -2.01
CA MET A 83 -7.90 10.55 -2.52
C MET A 83 -8.21 10.59 -4.01
N LEU A 84 -7.59 9.71 -4.80
CA LEU A 84 -7.84 9.63 -6.23
C LEU A 84 -9.31 9.29 -6.53
N ASP A 85 -9.89 8.32 -5.83
CA ASP A 85 -11.31 7.98 -5.99
C ASP A 85 -12.24 9.18 -5.70
N LYS A 86 -11.97 9.93 -4.62
CA LYS A 86 -12.77 11.12 -4.25
C LYS A 86 -12.61 12.30 -5.21
N ILE A 87 -11.39 12.60 -5.65
CA ILE A 87 -11.13 13.73 -6.56
C ILE A 87 -11.89 13.54 -7.87
N TYR A 88 -11.89 12.33 -8.43
CA TYR A 88 -12.63 12.06 -9.67
C TYR A 88 -14.15 12.02 -9.47
N SER A 89 -14.65 11.63 -8.30
CA SER A 89 -16.08 11.73 -7.98
C SER A 89 -16.54 13.19 -7.88
N ASN A 90 -15.77 14.06 -7.20
CA ASN A 90 -16.17 15.45 -6.93
C ASN A 90 -16.06 16.38 -8.15
N VAL A 91 -15.15 16.10 -9.08
CA VAL A 91 -15.02 16.88 -10.33
C VAL A 91 -16.24 16.68 -11.24
N ILE A 92 -16.87 15.50 -11.20
CA ILE A 92 -18.10 15.24 -11.97
C ILE A 92 -19.29 16.00 -11.37
N GLU A 93 -19.41 16.09 -10.05
CA GLU A 93 -20.53 16.80 -9.40
C GLU A 93 -20.52 18.33 -9.57
N ILE A 94 -19.36 18.95 -9.83
CA ILE A 94 -19.24 20.42 -9.98
C ILE A 94 -19.54 20.87 -11.43
N LEU A 95 -19.57 19.95 -12.39
CA LEU A 95 -19.76 20.25 -13.82
C LEU A 95 -21.18 19.96 -14.33
N TRP A 96 -22.15 19.68 -13.44
CA TRP A 96 -23.57 19.46 -13.76
C TRP A 96 -24.49 20.22 -12.80
#